data_AF-A0A8T9C623-F1
#
_entry.id   AF-A0A8T9C623-F1
#
_cell.length_a   1.000
_cell.length_b   1.000
_cell.length_c   1.000
_cell.angle_alpha   90.00
_cell.angle_beta   90.00
_cell.angle_gamma   90.00
#
_symmetry.space_group_name_H-M   'P 1'
#
loop_
_entity.id
_entity.type
_entity.pdbx_description
1 polymer ?
#
loop_
_entity_poly.entity_id
_entity_poly.type
_entity_poly.pdbx_seq_one_letter_code
_entity_poly.pdbx_strand_id
1 'polypeptide(L)'
;MLDENLPTFYVRPASSDSPLANTIFLTQNGSELQPEYTLRRPDPSIPASKNCYAVALYDSHNPDVLYAEVLVQPEWTQPTLSQAEIRAQNGIPPPPIPIVPDSFTIQLYNPDQQVKVRQIPSTWNSSAYWEFEMPQNSFKLPSASSLDRSQSDPAALDITPKTVFKWKKDGKLSKDISCYLSGRTVDGRKSKEPDITVAMYKSGREQNNLTIYQPNMHRVEVEDVKGLEVVFLLSAAVIKDIFFNASREMFNISSPRPRANTNPKRKNSGPVIAGKASAPPPVMSGAQHTDPQQQQAPPPQASRPPPTNARTQWEIDAETARLKAMVEAEERALKEREKADLKEAKRIKKMLEEEEREQRRRDAEVERETERLKREYGVPGTSFQQPPAMPPRQNQASSHRPHAGSLGQPQQFPHYLSAPHTQPSPYQRPVSTPVSQQGGRPSQNGPSPYLQAPGNATASHSGFFGLVGKKVQKKRSVFF
;
A
#
# COMPACT_ATOMS: atom_id res chain seq x y z
N MET A 1 -36.93 -21.91 -11.76
CA MET A 1 -35.99 -21.28 -12.71
C MET A 1 -36.48 -19.87 -12.95
N LEU A 2 -35.58 -18.91 -13.16
CA LEU A 2 -36.01 -17.61 -13.71
C LEU A 2 -36.53 -17.88 -15.12
N ASP A 3 -37.45 -17.03 -15.59
CA ASP A 3 -38.03 -17.14 -16.92
C ASP A 3 -36.90 -17.15 -17.98
N GLU A 4 -36.84 -18.22 -18.79
CA GLU A 4 -35.83 -18.42 -19.85
C GLU A 4 -35.92 -17.35 -20.95
N ASN A 5 -36.99 -16.55 -20.94
CA ASN A 5 -37.17 -15.44 -21.84
C ASN A 5 -36.34 -14.20 -21.45
N LEU A 6 -35.85 -14.11 -20.20
CA LEU A 6 -35.11 -12.94 -19.73
C LEU A 6 -33.63 -12.97 -20.14
N PRO A 7 -33.03 -11.82 -20.53
CA PRO A 7 -31.59 -11.73 -20.81
C PRO A 7 -30.79 -12.20 -19.60
N THR A 8 -30.02 -13.26 -19.82
CA THR A 8 -29.21 -13.86 -18.77
C THR A 8 -27.78 -14.04 -19.25
N PHE A 9 -26.85 -13.45 -18.50
CA PHE A 9 -25.42 -13.48 -18.72
C PHE A 9 -24.79 -14.55 -17.83
N TYR A 10 -24.19 -15.57 -18.42
CA TYR A 10 -23.50 -16.66 -17.74
C TYR A 10 -22.00 -16.44 -17.79
N VAL A 11 -21.37 -16.32 -16.63
CA VAL A 11 -19.92 -16.19 -16.53
C VAL A 11 -19.31 -17.58 -16.49
N ARG A 12 -18.62 -17.96 -17.58
CA ARG A 12 -17.90 -19.23 -17.65
C ARG A 12 -16.64 -19.14 -16.76
N PRO A 13 -16.33 -20.19 -15.96
CA PRO A 13 -15.07 -20.25 -15.24
C PRO A 13 -13.87 -20.15 -16.18
N ALA A 14 -12.77 -19.57 -15.70
CA ALA A 14 -11.54 -19.45 -16.47
C ALA A 14 -11.04 -20.85 -16.90
N SER A 15 -10.60 -20.97 -18.14
CA SER A 15 -9.94 -22.18 -18.63
C SER A 15 -8.48 -22.24 -18.18
N SER A 16 -7.87 -23.44 -18.24
CA SER A 16 -6.43 -23.61 -18.00
C SER A 16 -5.57 -22.74 -18.91
N ASP A 17 -6.05 -22.53 -20.14
CA ASP A 17 -5.29 -21.87 -21.20
C ASP A 17 -5.39 -20.34 -21.09
N SER A 18 -6.44 -19.83 -20.44
CA SER A 18 -6.66 -18.41 -20.22
C SER A 18 -7.18 -18.14 -18.80
N PRO A 19 -6.33 -18.33 -17.76
CA PRO A 19 -6.74 -18.24 -16.35
C PRO A 19 -7.15 -16.82 -15.93
N LEU A 20 -6.76 -15.80 -16.70
CA LEU A 20 -7.03 -14.39 -16.43
C LEU A 20 -8.24 -13.84 -17.18
N ALA A 21 -8.89 -14.64 -18.04
CA ALA A 21 -10.06 -14.21 -18.80
C ALA A 21 -11.24 -15.17 -18.61
N ASN A 22 -12.41 -14.61 -18.36
CA ASN A 22 -13.68 -15.33 -18.28
C ASN A 22 -14.61 -14.83 -19.39
N THR A 23 -15.04 -15.72 -20.29
CA THR A 23 -16.06 -15.37 -21.29
C THR A 23 -17.44 -15.33 -20.63
N ILE A 24 -18.21 -14.29 -20.95
CA ILE A 24 -19.58 -14.09 -20.52
C ILE A 24 -20.49 -14.38 -21.71
N PHE A 25 -21.40 -15.33 -21.53
CA PHE A 25 -22.35 -15.75 -22.54
C PHE A 25 -23.73 -15.16 -22.28
N LEU A 26 -24.39 -14.64 -23.29
CA LEU A 26 -25.76 -14.19 -23.24
C LEU A 26 -26.70 -15.26 -23.83
N THR A 27 -27.84 -15.45 -23.18
CA THR A 27 -29.02 -16.11 -23.74
C THR A 27 -30.26 -15.29 -23.42
N GLN A 28 -31.21 -15.27 -24.34
CA GLN A 28 -32.49 -14.60 -24.20
C GLN A 28 -33.52 -15.29 -25.10
N ASN A 29 -34.79 -15.37 -24.67
CA ASN A 29 -35.88 -15.94 -25.47
C ASN A 29 -35.59 -17.37 -25.97
N GLY A 30 -34.91 -18.18 -25.16
CA GLY A 30 -34.53 -19.55 -25.53
C GLY A 30 -33.42 -19.64 -26.59
N SER A 31 -32.69 -18.56 -26.87
CA SER A 31 -31.53 -18.59 -27.77
C SER A 31 -30.39 -19.44 -27.20
N GLU A 32 -29.56 -20.00 -28.07
CA GLU A 32 -28.29 -20.61 -27.65
C GLU A 32 -27.37 -19.56 -27.00
N LEU A 33 -26.46 -20.02 -26.12
CA LEU A 33 -25.47 -19.20 -25.44
C LEU A 33 -24.49 -18.58 -26.44
N GLN A 34 -24.53 -17.25 -26.60
CA GLN A 34 -23.63 -16.48 -27.46
C GLN A 34 -22.61 -15.71 -26.62
N PRO A 35 -21.32 -15.69 -26.99
CA PRO A 35 -20.32 -14.93 -26.24
C PRO A 35 -20.55 -13.42 -26.45
N GLU A 36 -20.88 -12.68 -25.39
CA GLU A 36 -21.14 -11.23 -25.47
C GLU A 36 -19.95 -10.41 -24.96
N TYR A 37 -19.35 -10.84 -23.85
CA TYR A 37 -18.24 -10.11 -23.23
C TYR A 37 -17.11 -11.04 -22.79
N THR A 38 -15.93 -10.45 -22.56
CA THR A 38 -14.80 -11.10 -21.91
C THR A 38 -14.34 -10.29 -20.71
N LEU A 39 -14.47 -10.88 -19.52
CA LEU A 39 -13.97 -10.30 -18.28
C LEU A 39 -12.49 -10.65 -18.10
N ARG A 40 -11.59 -9.67 -18.10
CA ARG A 40 -10.14 -9.87 -17.98
C ARG A 40 -9.58 -9.29 -16.69
N ARG A 41 -8.56 -9.95 -16.16
CA ARG A 41 -7.73 -9.47 -15.04
C ARG A 41 -6.30 -9.24 -15.52
N PRO A 42 -5.58 -8.25 -14.98
CA PRO A 42 -4.19 -8.08 -15.34
C PRO A 42 -3.35 -9.22 -14.76
N ASP A 43 -2.20 -9.47 -15.39
CA ASP A 43 -1.25 -10.48 -14.92
C ASP A 43 -0.78 -10.13 -13.49
N PRO A 44 -0.89 -11.04 -12.50
CA PRO A 44 -0.37 -10.80 -11.16
C PRO A 44 1.16 -10.68 -11.08
N SER A 45 1.87 -11.07 -12.14
CA SER A 45 3.34 -11.02 -12.21
C SER A 45 3.87 -9.59 -12.43
N ILE A 46 3.11 -8.74 -13.15
CA ILE A 46 3.56 -7.38 -13.48
C ILE A 46 3.52 -6.47 -12.23
N PRO A 47 4.49 -5.54 -12.09
CA PRO A 47 4.56 -4.64 -10.92
C PRO A 47 3.29 -3.79 -10.72
N ALA A 48 2.66 -3.36 -11.81
CA ALA A 48 1.45 -2.53 -11.76
C ALA A 48 0.24 -3.23 -11.12
N SER A 49 0.22 -4.57 -11.14
CA SER A 49 -0.87 -5.37 -10.54
C SER A 49 -0.68 -5.62 -9.05
N LYS A 50 0.46 -5.23 -8.45
CA LYS A 50 0.74 -5.50 -7.04
C LYS A 50 -0.10 -4.60 -6.14
N ASN A 51 -0.61 -5.17 -5.05
CA ASN A 51 -1.41 -4.47 -4.04
C ASN A 51 -2.64 -3.76 -4.64
N CYS A 52 -3.25 -4.32 -5.68
CA CYS A 52 -4.50 -3.86 -6.23
C CYS A 52 -5.32 -5.04 -6.76
N TYR A 53 -6.63 -4.89 -6.70
CA TYR A 53 -7.59 -5.67 -7.46
C TYR A 53 -7.92 -4.89 -8.73
N ALA A 54 -7.94 -5.55 -9.89
CA ALA A 54 -8.36 -4.93 -11.13
C ALA A 54 -9.10 -5.92 -12.02
N VAL A 55 -10.11 -5.43 -12.72
CA VAL A 55 -10.91 -6.21 -13.66
C VAL A 55 -11.47 -5.29 -14.74
N ALA A 56 -11.52 -5.78 -15.97
CA ALA A 56 -11.98 -5.04 -17.13
C ALA A 56 -12.91 -5.89 -17.99
N LEU A 57 -13.88 -5.25 -18.62
CA LEU A 57 -14.87 -5.88 -19.49
C LEU A 57 -14.61 -5.49 -20.95
N TYR A 58 -14.31 -6.49 -21.76
CA TYR A 58 -14.00 -6.35 -23.18
C TYR A 58 -15.11 -6.95 -24.03
N ASP A 59 -15.16 -6.54 -25.29
CA ASP A 59 -15.95 -7.23 -26.31
C ASP A 59 -15.41 -8.63 -26.58
N SER A 60 -16.32 -9.60 -26.75
CA SER A 60 -15.95 -11.00 -27.00
C SER A 60 -15.41 -11.23 -28.42
N HIS A 61 -15.85 -10.44 -29.40
CA HIS A 61 -15.49 -10.58 -30.81
C HIS A 61 -14.32 -9.66 -31.18
N ASN A 62 -14.23 -8.49 -30.55
CA ASN A 62 -13.20 -7.48 -30.78
C ASN A 62 -12.41 -7.23 -29.47
N PRO A 63 -11.36 -8.01 -29.19
CA PRO A 63 -10.66 -7.99 -27.90
C PRO A 63 -9.94 -6.67 -27.56
N ASP A 64 -9.84 -5.76 -28.52
CA ASP A 64 -9.28 -4.40 -28.36
C ASP A 64 -10.33 -3.38 -27.89
N VAL A 65 -11.62 -3.73 -27.98
CA VAL A 65 -12.72 -2.90 -27.51
C VAL A 65 -12.91 -3.13 -26.01
N LEU A 66 -12.46 -2.15 -25.22
CA LEU A 66 -12.66 -2.08 -23.78
C LEU A 66 -13.91 -1.24 -23.48
N TYR A 67 -14.92 -1.85 -22.85
CA TYR A 67 -16.13 -1.13 -22.44
C TYR A 67 -15.92 -0.39 -21.12
N ALA A 68 -15.29 -1.06 -20.15
CA ALA A 68 -15.12 -0.52 -18.82
C ALA A 68 -14.08 -1.27 -18.00
N GLU A 69 -13.56 -0.61 -16.96
CA GLU A 69 -12.65 -1.22 -16.00
C GLU A 69 -12.86 -0.73 -14.57
N VAL A 70 -12.32 -1.51 -13.64
CA VAL A 70 -12.32 -1.23 -12.21
C VAL A 70 -10.91 -1.47 -11.67
N LEU A 71 -10.40 -0.50 -10.93
CA LEU A 71 -9.17 -0.61 -10.15
C LEU A 71 -9.49 -0.29 -8.69
N VAL A 72 -9.16 -1.22 -7.78
CA VAL A 72 -9.34 -1.06 -6.34
C VAL A 72 -8.02 -1.30 -5.62
N GLN A 73 -7.54 -0.29 -4.91
CA GLN A 73 -6.41 -0.41 -4.02
C GLN A 73 -6.90 -0.63 -2.58
N PRO A 74 -6.31 -1.55 -1.81
CA PRO A 74 -6.69 -1.75 -0.43
C PRO A 74 -6.22 -0.56 0.41
N GLU A 75 -7.01 -0.21 1.43
CA GLU A 75 -6.58 0.69 2.48
C GLU A 75 -5.64 -0.05 3.44
N TRP A 76 -4.66 0.64 4.03
CA TRP A 76 -3.68 0.01 4.92
C TRP A 76 -3.79 0.60 6.31
N THR A 77 -3.94 -0.26 7.32
CA THR A 77 -3.98 0.15 8.72
C THR A 77 -2.83 -0.46 9.50
N GLN A 78 -2.23 0.33 10.39
CA GLN A 78 -1.17 -0.14 11.27
C GLN A 78 -1.79 -0.64 12.58
N PRO A 79 -1.58 -1.91 12.97
CA PRO A 79 -2.05 -2.40 14.26
C PRO A 79 -1.42 -1.60 15.41
N THR A 80 -2.24 -1.06 16.30
CA THR A 80 -1.77 -0.44 17.55
C THR A 80 -1.39 -1.53 18.55
N LEU A 81 -0.09 -1.69 18.80
CA LEU A 81 0.43 -2.55 19.87
C LEU A 81 0.72 -1.75 21.15
N SER A 82 0.71 -2.44 22.28
CA SER A 82 1.20 -1.86 23.54
C SER A 82 2.72 -1.65 23.50
N GLN A 83 3.25 -0.71 24.30
CA GLN A 83 4.70 -0.44 24.34
C GLN A 83 5.54 -1.67 24.74
N ALA A 84 5.00 -2.57 25.57
CA ALA A 84 5.69 -3.79 25.99
C ALA A 84 5.91 -4.74 24.80
N GLU A 85 4.92 -4.85 23.92
CA GLU A 85 4.96 -5.75 22.76
C GLU A 85 5.85 -5.21 21.63
N ILE A 86 5.92 -3.89 21.48
CA ILE A 86 6.87 -3.22 20.58
C ILE A 86 8.32 -3.50 21.02
N ARG A 87 8.60 -3.43 22.32
CA ARG A 87 9.94 -3.76 22.86
C ARG A 87 10.29 -5.23 22.63
N ALA A 88 9.33 -6.13 22.81
CA ALA A 88 9.51 -7.56 22.54
C ALA A 88 9.79 -7.85 21.05
N GLN A 89 9.34 -6.99 20.13
CA GLN A 89 9.61 -7.09 18.69
C GLN A 89 10.84 -6.29 18.23
N ASN A 90 11.79 -6.01 19.13
CA ASN A 90 13.00 -5.21 18.85
C ASN A 90 12.67 -3.80 18.30
N GLY A 91 11.53 -3.22 18.68
CA GLY A 91 11.12 -1.89 18.25
C GLY A 91 10.54 -1.81 16.82
N ILE A 92 10.39 -2.93 16.11
CA ILE A 92 9.83 -2.95 14.76
C ILE A 92 8.29 -3.00 14.89
N PRO A 93 7.55 -1.98 14.41
CA PRO A 93 6.09 -2.03 14.44
C PRO A 93 5.59 -3.15 13.52
N PRO A 94 4.41 -3.73 13.82
CA PRO A 94 3.88 -4.81 13.02
C PRO A 94 3.56 -4.35 11.58
N PRO A 95 3.56 -5.29 10.62
CA PRO A 95 3.21 -5.01 9.24
C PRO A 95 1.80 -4.40 9.12
N PRO A 96 1.62 -3.37 8.27
CA PRO A 96 0.29 -2.87 7.93
C PRO A 96 -0.62 -3.98 7.39
N ILE A 97 -1.87 -3.96 7.81
CA ILE A 97 -2.92 -4.90 7.42
C ILE A 97 -3.79 -4.25 6.34
N PRO A 98 -4.05 -4.94 5.22
CA PRO A 98 -4.94 -4.44 4.19
C PRO A 98 -6.40 -4.49 4.64
N ILE A 99 -7.19 -3.52 4.20
CA ILE A 99 -8.62 -3.36 4.39
C ILE A 99 -9.26 -3.12 3.01
N VAL A 100 -10.41 -3.76 2.76
CA VAL A 100 -11.19 -3.50 1.55
C VAL A 100 -11.84 -2.11 1.68
N PRO A 101 -11.67 -1.20 0.70
CA PRO A 101 -12.33 0.10 0.73
C PRO A 101 -13.85 -0.04 0.77
N ASP A 102 -14.52 0.99 1.29
CA ASP A 102 -15.99 1.05 1.33
C ASP A 102 -16.61 1.32 -0.05
N SER A 103 -15.81 1.70 -1.04
CA SER A 103 -16.28 2.08 -2.36
C SER A 103 -15.26 1.77 -3.45
N PHE A 104 -15.75 1.61 -4.67
CA PHE A 104 -14.93 1.45 -5.87
C PHE A 104 -15.56 2.23 -7.03
N THR A 105 -14.77 2.52 -8.05
CA THR A 105 -15.24 3.25 -9.23
C THR A 105 -15.14 2.35 -10.46
N ILE A 106 -16.22 2.31 -11.23
CA ILE A 106 -16.24 1.75 -12.58
C ILE A 106 -16.02 2.89 -13.56
N GLN A 107 -14.98 2.77 -14.39
CA GLN A 107 -14.70 3.70 -15.49
C GLN A 107 -15.29 3.12 -16.76
N LEU A 108 -16.32 3.77 -17.31
CA LEU A 108 -16.88 3.49 -18.62
C LEU A 108 -16.10 4.26 -19.70
N TYR A 109 -16.02 3.67 -20.89
CA TYR A 109 -15.38 4.26 -22.06
C TYR A 109 -16.41 4.27 -23.20
N ASN A 110 -16.84 5.46 -23.62
CA ASN A 110 -17.93 5.73 -24.58
C ASN A 110 -19.38 5.65 -24.04
N PRO A 111 -19.89 6.72 -23.41
CA PRO A 111 -19.18 7.95 -23.06
C PRO A 111 -18.26 7.73 -21.86
N ASP A 112 -17.25 8.60 -21.71
CA ASP A 112 -16.35 8.53 -20.57
C ASP A 112 -17.11 8.92 -19.30
N GLN A 113 -17.39 7.94 -18.45
CA GLN A 113 -18.20 8.14 -17.25
C GLN A 113 -17.63 7.35 -16.07
N GLN A 114 -17.59 7.98 -14.89
CA GLN A 114 -17.21 7.31 -13.64
C GLN A 114 -18.42 7.01 -12.78
N VAL A 115 -18.64 5.73 -12.50
CA VAL A 115 -19.73 5.24 -11.65
C VAL A 115 -19.14 4.77 -10.34
N LYS A 116 -19.33 5.55 -9.28
CA LYS A 116 -18.89 5.19 -7.93
C LYS A 116 -19.92 4.27 -7.27
N VAL A 117 -19.50 3.06 -6.96
CA VAL A 117 -20.27 2.09 -6.18
C VAL A 117 -19.83 2.16 -4.73
N ARG A 118 -20.75 2.43 -3.80
CA ARG A 118 -20.47 2.61 -2.38
C ARG A 118 -21.22 1.60 -1.52
N GLN A 119 -20.48 0.89 -0.68
CA GLN A 119 -21.04 0.02 0.34
C GLN A 119 -21.59 0.86 1.49
N ILE A 120 -22.84 0.58 1.86
CA ILE A 120 -23.45 1.01 3.11
C ILE A 120 -23.38 -0.19 4.06
N PRO A 121 -22.65 -0.09 5.18
CA PRO A 121 -22.57 -1.15 6.17
C PRO A 121 -23.95 -1.50 6.75
N SER A 122 -24.11 -2.75 7.20
CA SER A 122 -25.33 -3.17 7.87
C SER A 122 -25.56 -2.40 9.16
N THR A 123 -26.78 -1.94 9.38
CA THR A 123 -27.25 -1.37 10.64
C THR A 123 -28.13 -2.40 11.37
N TRP A 124 -28.50 -2.11 12.61
CA TRP A 124 -29.36 -3.00 13.41
C TRP A 124 -30.71 -3.31 12.73
N ASN A 125 -31.18 -2.42 11.85
CA ASN A 125 -32.45 -2.48 11.14
C ASN A 125 -32.31 -2.73 9.62
N SER A 126 -31.09 -2.86 9.09
CA SER A 126 -30.87 -3.02 7.64
C SER A 126 -29.63 -3.83 7.32
N SER A 127 -29.72 -4.71 6.31
CA SER A 127 -28.56 -5.41 5.78
C SER A 127 -27.64 -4.45 5.02
N ALA A 128 -26.36 -4.80 4.91
CA ALA A 128 -25.46 -4.06 4.04
C ALA A 128 -25.98 -4.07 2.59
N TYR A 129 -25.78 -2.97 1.89
CA TYR A 129 -26.14 -2.80 0.48
C TYR A 129 -25.09 -1.96 -0.23
N TRP A 130 -25.05 -2.00 -1.56
CA TRP A 130 -24.16 -1.17 -2.35
C TRP A 130 -25.01 -0.26 -3.23
N GLU A 131 -24.76 1.04 -3.18
CA GLU A 131 -25.46 2.03 -3.99
C GLU A 131 -24.55 2.58 -5.09
N PHE A 132 -25.14 2.88 -6.24
CA PHE A 132 -24.50 3.63 -7.31
C PHE A 132 -25.55 4.47 -8.04
N GLU A 133 -25.08 5.44 -8.80
CA GLU A 133 -25.93 6.38 -9.54
C GLU A 133 -25.48 6.45 -10.99
N MET A 134 -26.44 6.50 -11.91
CA MET A 134 -26.21 6.72 -13.34
C MET A 134 -26.95 7.99 -13.76
N PRO A 135 -26.36 8.88 -14.57
CA PRO A 135 -27.07 10.05 -15.08
C PRO A 135 -28.22 9.61 -16.00
N GLN A 136 -29.30 10.39 -16.01
CA GLN A 136 -30.42 10.14 -16.92
C GLN A 136 -30.02 10.43 -18.37
N ASN A 137 -29.17 11.44 -18.57
CA ASN A 137 -28.61 11.82 -19.87
C ASN A 137 -27.08 11.65 -19.82
N SER A 138 -26.55 10.81 -20.68
CA SER A 138 -25.13 10.47 -20.74
C SER A 138 -24.44 11.00 -21.99
N PHE A 139 -25.19 11.24 -23.08
CA PHE A 139 -24.59 11.61 -24.36
C PHE A 139 -24.66 13.11 -24.61
N LYS A 140 -23.57 13.66 -25.13
CA LYS A 140 -23.58 15.03 -25.66
C LYS A 140 -24.49 15.10 -26.89
N LEU A 141 -25.37 16.10 -26.91
CA LEU A 141 -26.15 16.41 -28.09
C LEU A 141 -25.20 16.80 -29.24
N PRO A 142 -25.35 16.22 -30.44
CA PRO A 142 -24.58 16.63 -31.60
C PRO A 142 -24.80 18.12 -31.87
N SER A 143 -23.73 18.93 -31.84
CA SER A 143 -23.78 20.34 -32.19
C SER A 143 -22.75 20.70 -33.26
N ALA A 144 -23.17 21.58 -34.18
CA ALA A 144 -22.31 22.19 -35.20
C ALA A 144 -21.43 23.30 -34.61
N SER A 145 -21.76 23.81 -33.42
CA SER A 145 -21.00 24.84 -32.73
C SER A 145 -19.76 24.27 -32.05
N SER A 146 -18.59 24.87 -32.31
CA SER A 146 -17.35 24.52 -31.61
C SER A 146 -17.43 24.84 -30.11
N LEU A 147 -18.23 25.84 -29.72
CA LEU A 147 -18.42 26.21 -28.31
C LEU A 147 -19.17 25.11 -27.57
N ASP A 148 -20.23 24.56 -28.17
CA ASP A 148 -21.04 23.50 -27.56
C ASP A 148 -20.25 22.21 -27.41
N ARG A 149 -19.34 21.90 -28.36
CA ARG A 149 -18.43 20.75 -28.26
C ARG A 149 -17.42 20.88 -27.11
N SER A 150 -17.07 22.12 -26.74
CA SER A 150 -16.14 22.39 -25.63
C SER A 150 -16.80 22.35 -24.25
N GLN A 151 -18.14 22.28 -24.18
CA GLN A 151 -18.84 22.15 -22.90
C GLN A 151 -18.62 20.78 -22.27
N SER A 152 -18.70 20.76 -20.94
CA SER A 152 -18.59 19.55 -20.12
C SER A 152 -19.63 18.50 -20.51
N ASP A 153 -19.30 17.23 -20.33
CA ASP A 153 -20.22 16.13 -20.57
C ASP A 153 -21.44 16.22 -19.65
N PRO A 154 -22.68 16.08 -20.15
CA PRO A 154 -23.87 16.02 -19.29
C PRO A 154 -23.75 14.97 -18.19
N ALA A 155 -23.07 13.84 -18.44
CA ALA A 155 -22.83 12.80 -17.44
C ALA A 155 -21.98 13.28 -16.23
N ALA A 156 -21.15 14.31 -16.44
CA ALA A 156 -20.23 14.84 -15.44
C ALA A 156 -20.81 16.03 -14.64
N LEU A 157 -21.97 16.56 -15.04
CA LEU A 157 -22.58 17.72 -14.37
C LEU A 157 -23.36 17.28 -13.11
N ASP A 158 -23.18 18.00 -12.00
CA ASP A 158 -23.89 17.72 -10.73
C ASP A 158 -25.39 18.01 -10.78
N ILE A 159 -25.81 18.90 -11.70
CA ILE A 159 -27.22 19.25 -11.91
C ILE A 159 -27.98 18.20 -12.73
N THR A 160 -27.28 17.32 -13.44
CA THR A 160 -27.90 16.27 -14.24
C THR A 160 -28.61 15.30 -13.30
N PRO A 161 -29.93 15.08 -13.47
CA PRO A 161 -30.66 14.06 -12.71
C PRO A 161 -29.98 12.70 -12.81
N LYS A 162 -29.88 11.98 -11.68
CA LYS A 162 -29.26 10.66 -11.63
C LYS A 162 -30.25 9.62 -11.14
N THR A 163 -30.33 8.48 -11.81
CA THR A 163 -31.10 7.32 -11.38
C THR A 163 -30.27 6.52 -10.37
N VAL A 164 -30.87 6.18 -9.22
CA VAL A 164 -30.18 5.53 -8.10
C VAL A 164 -30.49 4.03 -8.08
N PHE A 165 -29.44 3.23 -8.02
CA PHE A 165 -29.51 1.78 -7.95
C PHE A 165 -28.93 1.25 -6.65
N LYS A 166 -29.45 0.11 -6.18
CA LYS A 166 -28.97 -0.57 -4.97
C LYS A 166 -28.87 -2.07 -5.15
N TRP A 167 -27.68 -2.62 -4.93
CA TRP A 167 -27.48 -4.05 -4.73
C TRP A 167 -27.76 -4.42 -3.28
N LYS A 168 -28.66 -5.39 -3.06
CA LYS A 168 -28.92 -5.98 -1.74
C LYS A 168 -28.68 -7.47 -1.77
N LYS A 169 -28.30 -8.02 -0.63
CA LYS A 169 -28.07 -9.44 -0.46
C LYS A 169 -29.38 -10.22 -0.32
N ASP A 170 -29.52 -11.30 -1.09
CA ASP A 170 -30.70 -12.16 -1.06
C ASP A 170 -30.61 -13.17 0.09
N GLY A 171 -30.78 -12.68 1.32
CA GLY A 171 -30.77 -13.48 2.54
C GLY A 171 -29.40 -13.63 3.21
N LYS A 172 -29.39 -14.13 4.45
CA LYS A 172 -28.18 -14.13 5.30
C LYS A 172 -27.09 -15.10 4.81
N LEU A 173 -27.49 -16.27 4.31
CA LEU A 173 -26.59 -17.36 3.92
C LEU A 173 -26.28 -17.40 2.42
N SER A 174 -27.08 -16.73 1.59
CA SER A 174 -26.82 -16.71 0.14
C SER A 174 -25.59 -15.87 -0.20
N LYS A 175 -25.02 -16.09 -1.38
CA LYS A 175 -24.10 -15.14 -2.03
C LYS A 175 -24.77 -14.39 -3.17
N ASP A 176 -26.07 -14.60 -3.35
CA ASP A 176 -26.88 -13.93 -4.37
C ASP A 176 -27.17 -12.49 -3.94
N ILE A 177 -27.23 -11.61 -4.94
CA ILE A 177 -27.57 -10.20 -4.76
C ILE A 177 -28.58 -9.80 -5.84
N SER A 178 -29.51 -8.94 -5.47
CA SER A 178 -30.48 -8.33 -6.38
C SER A 178 -30.27 -6.82 -6.45
N CYS A 179 -30.32 -6.28 -7.66
CA CYS A 179 -30.25 -4.86 -7.94
C CYS A 179 -31.65 -4.26 -8.03
N TYR A 180 -31.84 -3.13 -7.36
CA TYR A 180 -33.10 -2.40 -7.31
C TYR A 180 -32.90 -0.99 -7.84
N LEU A 181 -33.86 -0.50 -8.62
CA LEU A 181 -34.12 0.91 -8.83
C LEU A 181 -34.71 1.48 -7.52
N SER A 182 -34.07 2.50 -6.95
CA SER A 182 -34.39 3.05 -5.62
C SER A 182 -34.81 4.52 -5.62
N GLY A 183 -34.99 5.12 -6.79
CA GLY A 183 -35.37 6.52 -6.98
C GLY A 183 -34.36 7.31 -7.80
N ARG A 184 -34.35 8.62 -7.62
CA ARG A 184 -33.56 9.58 -8.41
C ARG A 184 -32.91 10.61 -7.51
N THR A 185 -31.81 11.19 -7.96
CA THR A 185 -31.14 12.33 -7.33
C THR A 185 -31.29 13.53 -8.27
N VAL A 186 -31.90 14.62 -7.79
CA VAL A 186 -32.02 15.89 -8.51
C VAL A 186 -31.51 17.00 -7.59
N ASP A 187 -30.57 17.82 -8.05
CA ASP A 187 -29.92 18.87 -7.25
C ASP A 187 -29.37 18.36 -5.89
N GLY A 188 -28.80 17.15 -5.89
CA GLY A 188 -28.29 16.49 -4.68
C GLY A 188 -29.36 15.95 -3.73
N ARG A 189 -30.65 16.08 -4.05
CA ARG A 189 -31.77 15.55 -3.25
C ARG A 189 -32.25 14.22 -3.80
N LYS A 190 -32.25 13.19 -2.96
CA LYS A 190 -32.73 11.85 -3.31
C LYS A 190 -34.26 11.76 -3.16
N SER A 191 -34.96 11.36 -4.21
CA SER A 191 -36.36 10.95 -4.17
C SER A 191 -36.48 9.57 -3.50
N LYS A 192 -37.60 9.35 -2.81
CA LYS A 192 -37.90 8.05 -2.19
C LYS A 192 -38.96 7.33 -3.03
N GLU A 193 -38.52 6.34 -3.80
CA GLU A 193 -39.39 5.46 -4.56
C GLU A 193 -39.36 4.05 -3.97
N PRO A 194 -40.42 3.23 -4.18
CA PRO A 194 -40.35 1.82 -3.79
C PRO A 194 -39.24 1.12 -4.58
N ASP A 195 -38.52 0.23 -3.92
CA ASP A 195 -37.45 -0.53 -4.57
C ASP A 195 -38.04 -1.47 -5.63
N ILE A 196 -37.61 -1.32 -6.88
CA ILE A 196 -38.07 -2.12 -8.02
C ILE A 196 -36.90 -2.96 -8.53
N THR A 197 -37.04 -4.29 -8.53
CA THR A 197 -35.98 -5.19 -9.00
C THR A 197 -35.70 -4.98 -10.50
N VAL A 198 -34.44 -4.77 -10.86
CA VAL A 198 -34.01 -4.58 -12.26
C VAL A 198 -32.98 -5.60 -12.72
N ALA A 199 -32.21 -6.18 -11.80
CA ALA A 199 -31.27 -7.27 -12.11
C ALA A 199 -31.09 -8.20 -10.92
N MET A 200 -30.74 -9.45 -11.17
CA MET A 200 -30.44 -10.46 -10.15
C MET A 200 -29.16 -11.18 -10.50
N TYR A 201 -28.23 -11.25 -9.56
CA TYR A 201 -26.99 -11.99 -9.71
C TYR A 201 -27.01 -13.21 -8.80
N LYS A 202 -26.90 -14.41 -9.38
CA LYS A 202 -26.83 -15.66 -8.63
C LYS A 202 -25.44 -16.25 -8.68
N SER A 203 -24.96 -16.62 -7.50
CA SER A 203 -23.65 -17.20 -7.28
C SER A 203 -23.80 -18.70 -7.01
N GLY A 204 -23.84 -19.51 -8.08
CA GLY A 204 -23.87 -20.97 -7.98
C GLY A 204 -22.49 -21.60 -7.74
N ARG A 205 -22.48 -22.91 -7.46
CA ARG A 205 -21.23 -23.71 -7.36
C ARG A 205 -20.54 -23.89 -8.70
N GLU A 206 -21.32 -24.02 -9.77
CA GLU A 206 -20.82 -24.34 -11.12
C GLU A 206 -20.89 -23.15 -12.06
N GLN A 207 -21.88 -22.26 -11.89
CA GLN A 207 -22.12 -21.13 -12.78
C GLN A 207 -22.57 -19.91 -11.98
N ASN A 208 -22.01 -18.77 -12.33
CA ASN A 208 -22.53 -17.47 -11.90
C ASN A 208 -23.33 -16.89 -13.06
N ASN A 209 -24.50 -16.32 -12.77
CA ASN A 209 -25.27 -15.62 -13.79
C ASN A 209 -25.86 -14.31 -13.29
N LEU A 210 -25.99 -13.36 -14.21
CA LEU A 210 -26.70 -12.10 -14.04
C LEU A 210 -27.92 -12.14 -14.96
N THR A 211 -29.12 -11.99 -14.41
CA THR A 211 -30.36 -11.87 -15.20
C THR A 211 -30.89 -10.45 -15.09
N ILE A 212 -31.14 -9.80 -16.23
CA ILE A 212 -31.80 -8.49 -16.28
C ILE A 212 -33.30 -8.69 -16.31
N TYR A 213 -34.02 -8.06 -15.38
CA TYR A 213 -35.47 -8.14 -15.29
C TYR A 213 -36.12 -7.11 -16.22
N GLN A 214 -36.12 -7.44 -17.51
CA GLN A 214 -36.71 -6.61 -18.58
C GLN A 214 -38.09 -6.03 -18.27
N PRO A 215 -39.05 -6.76 -17.64
CA PRO A 215 -40.36 -6.20 -17.35
C PRO A 215 -40.34 -4.91 -16.54
N ASN A 216 -39.29 -4.63 -15.75
CA ASN A 216 -39.16 -3.40 -14.98
C ASN A 216 -38.27 -2.34 -15.65
N MET A 217 -37.58 -2.66 -16.75
CA MET A 217 -36.66 -1.74 -17.42
C MET A 217 -37.35 -0.51 -18.03
N HIS A 218 -38.65 -0.59 -18.34
CA HIS A 218 -39.44 0.56 -18.81
C HIS A 218 -39.53 1.72 -17.79
N ARG A 219 -39.18 1.47 -16.51
CA ARG A 219 -39.16 2.49 -15.44
C ARG A 219 -37.79 3.09 -15.23
N VAL A 220 -36.77 2.51 -15.83
CA VAL A 220 -35.38 2.94 -15.69
C VAL A 220 -35.14 4.05 -16.69
N GLU A 221 -35.02 5.27 -16.18
CA GLU A 221 -34.66 6.45 -16.98
C GLU A 221 -33.14 6.60 -16.99
N VAL A 222 -32.49 5.87 -17.89
CA VAL A 222 -31.06 5.99 -18.19
C VAL A 222 -30.92 5.92 -19.71
N GLU A 223 -30.33 6.95 -20.31
CA GLU A 223 -30.10 7.02 -21.75
C GLU A 223 -29.11 5.94 -22.22
N ASP A 224 -27.99 5.78 -21.51
CA ASP A 224 -26.99 4.76 -21.81
C ASP A 224 -27.35 3.38 -21.21
N VAL A 225 -28.25 2.67 -21.88
CA VAL A 225 -28.69 1.32 -21.48
C VAL A 225 -27.54 0.31 -21.55
N LYS A 226 -26.62 0.47 -22.51
CA LYS A 226 -25.47 -0.44 -22.65
C LYS A 226 -24.44 -0.21 -21.54
N GLY A 227 -24.13 1.04 -21.19
CA GLY A 227 -23.33 1.35 -20.02
C GLY A 227 -23.96 0.82 -18.72
N LEU A 228 -25.29 0.89 -18.58
CA LEU A 228 -25.98 0.32 -17.43
C LEU A 228 -25.83 -1.21 -17.33
N GLU A 229 -25.93 -1.93 -18.46
CA GLU A 229 -25.69 -3.38 -18.53
C GLU A 229 -24.25 -3.73 -18.10
N VAL A 230 -23.25 -2.99 -18.62
CA VAL A 230 -21.84 -3.12 -18.25
C VAL A 230 -21.62 -2.85 -16.76
N VAL A 231 -22.26 -1.81 -16.22
CA VAL A 231 -22.23 -1.49 -14.79
C VAL A 231 -22.83 -2.62 -13.96
N PHE A 232 -23.95 -3.23 -14.36
CA PHE A 232 -24.51 -4.38 -13.64
C PHE A 232 -23.54 -5.56 -13.61
N LEU A 233 -22.91 -5.90 -14.75
CA LEU A 233 -21.94 -6.98 -14.85
C LEU A 233 -20.72 -6.75 -13.96
N LEU A 234 -20.08 -5.58 -14.09
CA LEU A 234 -18.87 -5.26 -13.34
C LEU A 234 -19.16 -5.07 -11.84
N SER A 235 -20.19 -4.29 -11.47
CA SER A 235 -20.51 -4.08 -10.06
C SER A 235 -20.81 -5.38 -9.34
N ALA A 236 -21.58 -6.30 -9.94
CA ALA A 236 -21.87 -7.60 -9.34
C ALA A 236 -20.60 -8.47 -9.22
N ALA A 237 -19.76 -8.51 -10.26
CA ALA A 237 -18.50 -9.25 -10.23
C ALA A 237 -17.56 -8.74 -9.12
N VAL A 238 -17.38 -7.42 -9.03
CA VAL A 238 -16.52 -6.79 -8.03
C VAL A 238 -17.08 -7.00 -6.62
N ILE A 239 -18.39 -6.79 -6.40
CA ILE A 239 -19.04 -7.03 -5.10
C ILE A 239 -18.78 -8.45 -4.62
N LYS A 240 -18.98 -9.44 -5.50
CA LYS A 240 -18.72 -10.85 -5.18
C LYS A 240 -17.23 -11.08 -4.86
N ASP A 241 -16.33 -10.54 -5.65
CA ASP A 241 -14.90 -10.80 -5.51
C ASP A 241 -14.33 -10.19 -4.23
N ILE A 242 -14.52 -8.88 -4.05
CA ILE A 242 -13.81 -8.15 -3.00
C ILE A 242 -14.61 -7.99 -1.71
N PHE A 243 -15.94 -8.10 -1.71
CA PHE A 243 -16.75 -8.00 -0.49
C PHE A 243 -17.24 -9.36 0.04
N PHE A 244 -17.51 -10.34 -0.83
CA PHE A 244 -17.91 -11.68 -0.40
C PHE A 244 -16.77 -12.69 -0.31
N ASN A 245 -15.72 -12.54 -1.12
CA ASN A 245 -14.56 -13.44 -1.16
C ASN A 245 -13.24 -12.69 -0.97
N ALA A 246 -13.25 -11.63 -0.14
CA ALA A 246 -12.09 -10.78 0.15
C ALA A 246 -10.87 -11.63 0.57
N SER A 247 -9.83 -11.64 -0.26
CA SER A 247 -8.59 -12.38 0.00
C SER A 247 -7.38 -11.56 -0.39
N ARG A 248 -6.23 -11.85 0.23
CA ARG A 248 -4.94 -11.22 -0.15
C ARG A 248 -4.56 -11.51 -1.60
N GLU A 249 -4.98 -12.68 -2.11
CA GLU A 249 -4.76 -13.10 -3.50
C GLU A 249 -5.53 -12.23 -4.48
N MET A 250 -6.78 -11.84 -4.16
CA MET A 250 -7.58 -10.95 -5.01
C MET A 250 -6.93 -9.58 -5.23
N PHE A 251 -6.16 -9.09 -4.25
CA PHE A 251 -5.43 -7.82 -4.33
C PHE A 251 -3.95 -8.01 -4.69
N ASN A 252 -3.53 -9.21 -5.11
CA ASN A 252 -2.13 -9.54 -5.43
C ASN A 252 -1.14 -9.13 -4.32
N ILE A 253 -1.56 -9.25 -3.07
CA ILE A 253 -0.76 -8.87 -1.91
C ILE A 253 0.16 -10.02 -1.54
N SER A 254 1.47 -9.78 -1.65
CA SER A 254 2.48 -10.76 -1.24
C SER A 254 2.38 -11.01 0.28
N SER A 255 2.39 -12.27 0.68
CA SER A 255 2.58 -12.62 2.09
C SER A 255 4.02 -12.32 2.47
N PRO A 256 4.30 -11.71 3.65
CA PRO A 256 5.67 -11.59 4.13
C PRO A 256 6.27 -13.00 4.20
N ARG A 257 7.42 -13.22 3.55
CA ARG A 257 8.14 -14.50 3.64
C ARG A 257 8.34 -14.82 5.13
N PRO A 258 7.81 -15.94 5.67
CA PRO A 258 8.18 -16.35 7.00
C PRO A 258 9.69 -16.58 7.00
N ARG A 259 10.38 -16.01 7.99
CA ARG A 259 11.80 -16.27 8.25
C ARG A 259 11.98 -17.80 8.23
N ALA A 260 13.05 -18.26 7.59
CA ALA A 260 13.34 -19.68 7.32
C ALA A 260 13.58 -20.57 8.57
N ASN A 261 13.05 -20.23 9.74
CA ASN A 261 13.32 -20.92 11.00
C ASN A 261 12.13 -21.14 11.92
N THR A 262 10.90 -21.15 11.40
CA THR A 262 9.73 -21.59 12.18
C THR A 262 8.98 -22.71 11.45
N ASN A 263 8.92 -23.88 12.11
CA ASN A 263 8.26 -25.12 11.69
C ASN A 263 7.01 -24.92 10.81
N PRO A 264 6.91 -25.57 9.62
CA PRO A 264 5.75 -25.48 8.77
C PRO A 264 4.72 -26.54 9.19
N LYS A 265 3.98 -26.27 10.27
CA LYS A 265 2.75 -27.02 10.60
C LYS A 265 1.61 -26.07 10.90
N ARG A 266 1.12 -25.41 9.85
CA ARG A 266 -0.29 -25.02 9.70
C ARG A 266 -0.60 -24.85 8.22
N LYS A 267 -1.00 -25.96 7.59
CA LYS A 267 -1.83 -25.91 6.38
C LYS A 267 -3.22 -25.47 6.82
N ASN A 268 -3.85 -24.61 6.02
CA ASN A 268 -5.24 -24.18 6.05
C ASN A 268 -5.50 -22.77 6.64
N SER A 269 -6.29 -21.99 5.87
CA SER A 269 -6.66 -20.57 5.99
C SER A 269 -5.56 -19.54 5.64
N GLY A 270 -5.58 -19.05 4.39
CA GLY A 270 -4.92 -17.79 4.05
C GLY A 270 -5.53 -16.62 4.86
N PRO A 271 -4.78 -15.56 5.17
CA PRO A 271 -5.29 -14.46 5.97
C PRO A 271 -6.36 -13.71 5.16
N VAL A 272 -7.60 -13.73 5.63
CA VAL A 272 -8.72 -12.96 5.09
C VAL A 272 -8.42 -11.48 5.28
N ILE A 273 -8.64 -10.65 4.25
CA ILE A 273 -8.57 -9.19 4.39
C ILE A 273 -9.69 -8.77 5.35
N ALA A 274 -9.38 -7.91 6.33
CA ALA A 274 -10.37 -7.51 7.33
C ALA A 274 -11.49 -6.68 6.68
N GLY A 275 -12.60 -7.33 6.33
CA GLY A 275 -13.79 -6.72 5.71
C GLY A 275 -14.82 -6.20 6.71
N LYS A 276 -14.43 -5.89 7.95
CA LYS A 276 -15.34 -5.38 8.97
C LYS A 276 -14.70 -4.21 9.70
N ALA A 277 -15.09 -2.99 9.33
CA ALA A 277 -15.03 -1.84 10.22
C ALA A 277 -16.04 -2.06 11.36
N SER A 278 -15.71 -2.95 12.29
CA SER A 278 -16.33 -2.96 13.61
C SER A 278 -15.77 -1.74 14.32
N ALA A 279 -16.62 -0.75 14.59
CA ALA A 279 -16.31 0.31 15.53
C ALA A 279 -15.69 -0.28 16.81
N PRO A 280 -14.62 0.32 17.37
CA PRO A 280 -14.09 -0.14 18.65
C PRO A 280 -15.16 0.04 19.74
N PRO A 281 -15.27 -0.89 20.72
CA PRO A 281 -16.19 -0.72 21.83
C PRO A 281 -15.82 0.53 22.65
N PRO A 282 -16.80 1.23 23.26
CA PRO A 282 -16.50 2.39 24.09
C PRO A 282 -15.75 1.93 25.34
N VAL A 283 -14.46 2.24 25.40
CA VAL A 283 -13.69 2.16 26.64
C VAL A 283 -14.10 3.33 27.53
N MET A 284 -14.68 3.01 28.68
CA MET A 284 -15.04 3.99 29.70
C MET A 284 -13.80 4.78 30.13
N SER A 285 -13.93 6.11 30.10
CA SER A 285 -12.98 7.04 30.69
C SER A 285 -13.02 6.93 32.22
N GLY A 286 -11.84 6.82 32.82
CA GLY A 286 -11.64 6.89 34.26
C GLY A 286 -10.35 7.64 34.58
N ALA A 287 -10.53 8.89 35.00
CA ALA A 287 -9.71 9.69 35.93
C ALA A 287 -8.24 10.00 35.62
N GLN A 288 -8.03 11.29 35.29
CA GLN A 288 -7.09 12.25 35.89
C GLN A 288 -5.65 11.83 36.13
N HIS A 289 -4.70 12.47 35.43
CA HIS A 289 -3.64 13.26 36.05
C HIS A 289 -3.15 14.33 35.06
N THR A 290 -3.16 15.57 35.52
CA THR A 290 -2.60 16.78 34.91
C THR A 290 -1.08 16.81 35.11
N ASP A 291 -0.31 17.07 34.06
CA ASP A 291 0.88 17.94 34.13
C ASP A 291 1.42 18.30 32.72
N PRO A 292 2.14 19.42 32.58
CA PRO A 292 2.05 20.27 31.39
C PRO A 292 3.09 19.99 30.29
N GLN A 293 2.71 20.50 29.12
CA GLN A 293 3.42 20.53 27.84
C GLN A 293 4.88 21.00 27.92
N GLN A 294 5.77 20.27 27.25
CA GLN A 294 6.89 20.87 26.52
C GLN A 294 6.69 20.61 25.03
N GLN A 295 6.33 21.68 24.31
CA GLN A 295 6.35 21.73 22.86
C GLN A 295 7.82 21.65 22.40
N GLN A 296 8.20 20.56 21.77
CA GLN A 296 9.36 20.53 20.87
C GLN A 296 8.84 20.49 19.43
N ALA A 297 9.22 21.51 18.67
CA ALA A 297 8.93 21.64 17.25
C ALA A 297 9.49 20.45 16.46
N PRO A 298 8.82 20.02 15.37
CA PRO A 298 9.36 18.97 14.50
C PRO A 298 10.57 19.49 13.71
N PRO A 299 11.62 18.66 13.51
CA PRO A 299 12.78 19.03 12.70
C PRO A 299 12.41 19.13 11.20
N PRO A 300 13.17 19.90 10.41
CA PRO A 300 12.83 20.21 9.02
C PRO A 300 12.86 18.95 8.13
N GLN A 301 11.79 18.78 7.35
CA GLN A 301 11.65 17.72 6.36
C GLN A 301 12.69 17.88 5.25
N ALA A 302 13.68 17.00 5.23
CA ALA A 302 14.44 16.72 4.02
C ALA A 302 13.51 16.10 2.98
N SER A 303 13.64 16.57 1.73
CA SER A 303 12.90 16.17 0.54
C SER A 303 12.63 14.66 0.47
N ARG A 304 11.39 14.27 0.76
CA ARG A 304 10.94 12.88 0.61
C ARG A 304 10.50 12.65 -0.85
N PRO A 305 10.91 11.56 -1.51
CA PRO A 305 10.36 11.14 -2.80
C PRO A 305 8.84 10.88 -2.69
N PRO A 306 8.09 10.82 -3.81
CA PRO A 306 6.62 10.80 -3.82
C PRO A 306 6.04 9.66 -2.96
N PRO A 307 4.79 9.78 -2.48
CA PRO A 307 4.23 8.86 -1.50
C PRO A 307 4.16 7.44 -2.06
N THR A 308 5.07 6.58 -1.60
CA THR A 308 4.99 5.13 -1.76
C THR A 308 3.85 4.58 -0.91
N ASN A 309 3.18 3.53 -1.41
CA ASN A 309 2.11 2.82 -0.68
C ASN A 309 2.56 2.49 0.75
N ALA A 310 1.69 2.65 1.76
CA ALA A 310 2.02 2.48 3.19
C ALA A 310 2.66 1.12 3.50
N ARG A 311 2.31 0.08 2.74
CA ARG A 311 2.95 -1.22 2.82
C ARG A 311 4.41 -1.19 2.39
N THR A 312 4.68 -0.62 1.22
CA THR A 312 6.03 -0.47 0.67
C THR A 312 6.89 0.38 1.59
N GLN A 313 6.32 1.43 2.19
CA GLN A 313 7.02 2.25 3.16
C GLN A 313 7.45 1.44 4.39
N TRP A 314 6.57 0.60 4.95
CA TRP A 314 6.93 -0.25 6.09
C TRP A 314 8.03 -1.26 5.75
N GLU A 315 8.02 -1.82 4.53
CA GLU A 315 9.06 -2.76 4.09
C GLU A 315 10.43 -2.07 4.03
N ILE A 316 10.49 -0.84 3.51
CA ILE A 316 11.70 0.00 3.50
C ILE A 316 12.16 0.31 4.93
N ASP A 317 11.25 0.72 5.81
CA ASP A 317 11.58 1.10 7.18
C ASP A 317 12.06 -0.12 8.00
N ALA A 318 11.45 -1.29 7.81
CA ALA A 318 11.86 -2.53 8.46
C ALA A 318 13.22 -3.03 7.98
N GLU A 319 13.51 -2.91 6.68
CA GLU A 319 14.84 -3.24 6.13
C GLU A 319 15.90 -2.25 6.63
N THR A 320 15.58 -0.96 6.67
CA THR A 320 16.46 0.08 7.19
C THR A 320 16.77 -0.13 8.68
N ALA A 321 15.76 -0.46 9.49
CA ALA A 321 15.93 -0.79 10.90
C ALA A 321 16.82 -2.02 11.10
N ARG A 322 16.66 -3.04 10.25
CA ARG A 322 17.53 -4.23 10.27
C ARG A 322 18.97 -3.87 9.93
N LEU A 323 19.19 -3.06 8.90
CA LEU A 323 20.52 -2.67 8.47
C LEU A 323 21.22 -1.84 9.55
N LYS A 324 20.48 -0.89 10.15
CA LYS A 324 20.97 -0.10 11.29
C LYS A 324 21.33 -0.97 12.50
N ALA A 325 20.51 -1.96 12.83
CA ALA A 325 20.80 -2.90 13.92
C ALA A 325 22.07 -3.74 13.66
N MET A 326 22.33 -4.12 12.41
CA MET A 326 23.55 -4.83 12.03
C MET A 326 24.79 -3.95 12.18
N VAL A 327 24.71 -2.70 11.70
CA VAL A 327 25.79 -1.71 11.83
C VAL A 327 26.09 -1.41 13.30
N GLU A 328 25.06 -1.24 14.14
CA GLU A 328 25.26 -0.99 15.58
C GLU A 328 25.86 -2.20 16.30
N ALA A 329 25.49 -3.42 15.90
CA ALA A 329 26.08 -4.64 16.46
C ALA A 329 27.56 -4.76 16.08
N GLU A 330 27.93 -4.43 14.83
CA GLU A 330 29.31 -4.41 14.37
C GLU A 330 30.14 -3.34 15.08
N GLU A 331 29.61 -2.11 15.23
CA GLU A 331 30.27 -1.04 15.98
C GLU A 331 30.49 -1.42 17.45
N ARG A 332 29.50 -2.09 18.06
CA ARG A 332 29.61 -2.58 19.44
C ARG A 332 30.71 -3.64 19.56
N ALA A 333 30.81 -4.57 18.60
CA ALA A 333 31.86 -5.58 18.57
C ALA A 333 33.26 -4.96 18.38
N LEU A 334 33.37 -3.93 17.52
CA LEU A 334 34.64 -3.23 17.30
C LEU A 334 35.11 -2.49 18.55
N LYS A 335 34.20 -1.79 19.24
CA LYS A 335 34.51 -1.13 20.53
C LYS A 335 34.91 -2.13 21.62
N GLU A 336 34.33 -3.33 21.62
CA GLU A 336 34.70 -4.37 22.58
C GLU A 336 36.10 -4.91 22.29
N ARG A 337 36.43 -5.13 21.01
CA ARG A 337 37.78 -5.53 20.58
C ARG A 337 38.83 -4.47 20.93
N GLU A 338 38.55 -3.20 20.65
CA GLU A 338 39.48 -2.10 21.00
C GLU A 338 39.72 -2.04 22.53
N LYS A 339 38.67 -2.25 23.33
CA LYS A 339 38.81 -2.32 24.80
C LYS A 339 39.62 -3.53 25.25
N ALA A 340 39.55 -4.66 24.55
CA ALA A 340 40.38 -5.83 24.83
C ALA A 340 41.84 -5.54 24.49
N ASP A 341 42.12 -4.99 23.31
CA ASP A 341 43.47 -4.64 22.85
C ASP A 341 44.13 -3.60 23.79
N LEU A 342 43.38 -2.61 24.26
CA LEU A 342 43.85 -1.64 25.26
C LEU A 342 44.21 -2.29 26.61
N LYS A 343 43.48 -3.32 27.04
CA LYS A 343 43.80 -4.06 28.27
C LYS A 343 45.07 -4.89 28.09
N GLU A 344 45.25 -5.52 26.94
CA GLU A 344 46.47 -6.27 26.61
C GLU A 344 47.69 -5.35 26.52
N ALA A 345 47.57 -4.20 25.85
CA ALA A 345 48.65 -3.22 25.76
C ALA A 345 49.08 -2.69 27.14
N LYS A 346 48.13 -2.45 28.05
CA LYS A 346 48.45 -2.06 29.44
C LYS A 346 49.18 -3.16 30.20
N ARG A 347 48.85 -4.43 29.96
CA ARG A 347 49.54 -5.57 30.60
C ARG A 347 50.98 -5.70 30.11
N ILE A 348 51.20 -5.54 28.80
CA ILE A 348 52.55 -5.57 28.20
C ILE A 348 53.39 -4.41 28.72
N LYS A 349 52.83 -3.19 28.74
CA LYS A 349 53.54 -2.02 29.26
C LYS A 349 54.00 -2.21 30.70
N LYS A 350 53.15 -2.82 31.55
CA LYS A 350 53.48 -3.09 32.95
C LYS A 350 54.64 -4.09 33.09
N MET A 351 54.71 -5.13 32.26
CA MET A 351 55.83 -6.07 32.27
C MET A 351 57.14 -5.40 31.84
N LEU A 352 57.08 -4.53 30.83
CA LEU A 352 58.27 -3.82 30.33
C LEU A 352 58.81 -2.81 31.36
N GLU A 353 57.94 -2.10 32.07
CA GLU A 353 58.33 -1.19 33.15
C GLU A 353 58.95 -1.92 34.35
N GLU A 354 58.48 -3.15 34.63
CA GLU A 354 59.06 -3.99 35.67
C GLU A 354 60.47 -4.48 35.28
N GLU A 355 60.66 -4.87 34.01
CA GLU A 355 61.96 -5.25 33.44
C GLU A 355 62.95 -4.08 33.45
N GLU A 356 62.54 -2.88 33.01
CA GLU A 356 63.39 -1.68 33.02
C GLU A 356 63.79 -1.30 34.45
N ARG A 357 62.88 -1.46 35.43
CA ARG A 357 63.17 -1.20 36.83
C ARG A 357 64.17 -2.20 37.40
N GLU A 358 64.11 -3.46 37.01
CA GLU A 358 65.12 -4.46 37.38
C GLU A 358 66.47 -4.17 36.72
N GLN A 359 66.47 -3.79 35.45
CA GLN A 359 67.68 -3.41 34.74
C GLN A 359 68.35 -2.20 35.38
N ARG A 360 67.57 -1.16 35.72
CA ARG A 360 68.08 0.02 36.43
C ARG A 360 68.65 -0.31 37.81
N ARG A 361 68.10 -1.32 38.50
CA ARG A 361 68.67 -1.80 39.77
C ARG A 361 70.00 -2.52 39.57
N ARG A 362 70.10 -3.36 38.54
CA ARG A 362 71.36 -4.01 38.17
C ARG A 362 72.41 -2.98 37.76
N ASP A 363 72.04 -2.01 36.95
CA ASP A 363 72.97 -0.96 36.50
C ASP A 363 73.46 -0.11 37.68
N ALA A 364 72.59 0.21 38.64
CA ALA A 364 72.98 0.90 39.87
C ALA A 364 73.87 0.05 40.80
N GLU A 365 73.72 -1.28 40.77
CA GLU A 365 74.59 -2.21 41.48
C GLU A 365 75.96 -2.32 40.81
N VAL A 366 75.98 -2.44 39.47
CA VAL A 366 77.19 -2.40 38.65
C VAL A 366 77.93 -1.08 38.85
N GLU A 367 77.24 0.06 38.87
CA GLU A 367 77.84 1.39 39.07
C GLU A 367 78.46 1.51 40.47
N ARG A 368 77.80 1.00 41.52
CA ARG A 368 78.40 0.94 42.87
C ARG A 368 79.60 0.02 42.93
N GLU A 369 79.58 -1.08 42.20
CA GLU A 369 80.71 -2.00 42.12
C GLU A 369 81.86 -1.41 41.31
N THR A 370 81.58 -0.68 40.23
CA THR A 370 82.58 0.09 39.47
C THR A 370 83.14 1.26 40.28
N GLU A 371 82.33 1.91 41.11
CA GLU A 371 82.77 2.96 42.03
C GLU A 371 83.65 2.39 43.15
N ARG A 372 83.32 1.20 43.67
CA ARG A 372 84.17 0.46 44.62
C ARG A 372 85.50 0.07 43.97
N LEU A 373 85.49 -0.49 42.77
CA LEU A 373 86.73 -0.82 42.03
C LEU A 373 87.57 0.43 41.73
N LYS A 374 86.92 1.55 41.39
CA LYS A 374 87.59 2.84 41.17
C LYS A 374 88.22 3.39 42.45
N ARG A 375 87.64 3.09 43.61
CA ARG A 375 88.15 3.50 44.94
C ARG A 375 89.28 2.59 45.44
N GLU A 376 89.28 1.32 45.06
CA GLU A 376 90.28 0.32 45.46
C GLU A 376 91.52 0.32 44.55
N TYR A 377 91.41 0.76 43.29
CA TYR A 377 92.50 0.70 42.30
C TYR A 377 92.84 2.05 41.60
N GLY A 378 92.41 3.19 42.14
CA GLY A 378 92.70 4.50 41.55
C GLY A 378 94.09 5.07 41.89
N VAL A 379 95.08 4.87 41.02
CA VAL A 379 96.37 5.61 40.97
C VAL A 379 96.52 6.24 39.56
N PRO A 380 97.03 7.48 39.41
CA PRO A 380 96.88 8.28 38.19
C PRO A 380 98.00 8.09 37.15
N GLY A 381 97.66 8.40 35.89
CA GLY A 381 98.57 8.48 34.73
C GLY A 381 98.70 7.14 33.99
N THR A 382 98.73 7.04 32.66
CA THR A 382 98.94 8.03 31.61
C THR A 382 98.58 7.37 30.27
N SER A 383 98.06 8.18 29.36
CA SER A 383 98.01 8.02 27.89
C SER A 383 98.92 6.97 27.23
N PHE A 384 98.34 6.05 26.46
CA PHE A 384 98.90 5.44 25.22
C PHE A 384 97.71 4.92 24.38
N GLN A 385 97.22 5.62 23.37
CA GLN A 385 97.62 5.59 21.95
C GLN A 385 97.81 4.18 21.32
N GLN A 386 96.89 3.92 20.38
CA GLN A 386 96.94 3.11 19.15
C GLN A 386 96.74 1.57 19.19
N PRO A 387 95.93 1.03 18.24
CA PRO A 387 95.65 -0.40 18.12
C PRO A 387 96.56 -1.09 17.08
N PRO A 388 96.94 -2.35 17.27
CA PRO A 388 97.41 -3.19 16.18
C PRO A 388 96.44 -4.34 15.85
N ALA A 389 96.58 -4.75 14.59
CA ALA A 389 95.74 -5.64 13.80
C ALA A 389 95.67 -7.10 14.26
N MET A 390 94.60 -7.77 13.82
CA MET A 390 94.45 -9.24 13.74
C MET A 390 95.64 -9.89 12.98
N PRO A 391 95.91 -11.20 13.11
CA PRO A 391 95.29 -12.19 12.19
C PRO A 391 95.16 -13.62 12.83
N PRO A 392 95.06 -14.77 12.11
CA PRO A 392 93.82 -15.58 12.06
C PRO A 392 94.02 -17.10 12.38
N ARG A 393 92.94 -17.88 12.57
CA ARG A 393 92.85 -19.34 12.28
C ARG A 393 91.43 -19.85 12.64
N GLN A 394 90.61 -20.45 11.76
CA GLN A 394 90.69 -21.60 10.83
C GLN A 394 90.07 -22.90 11.43
N ASN A 395 88.85 -23.18 10.94
CA ASN A 395 88.16 -24.45 10.63
C ASN A 395 88.31 -25.72 11.49
N GLN A 396 87.16 -26.30 11.86
CA GLN A 396 86.55 -27.59 11.43
C GLN A 396 85.53 -28.02 12.51
N ALA A 397 84.36 -28.64 12.29
CA ALA A 397 83.65 -29.14 11.10
C ALA A 397 82.18 -29.49 11.49
N SER A 398 81.31 -29.57 10.46
CA SER A 398 80.14 -30.48 10.27
C SER A 398 78.94 -30.47 11.27
N SER A 399 77.65 -30.57 10.87
CA SER A 399 77.02 -30.77 9.56
C SER A 399 75.48 -30.58 9.59
N HIS A 400 74.91 -30.41 8.37
CA HIS A 400 73.53 -30.69 7.87
C HIS A 400 72.41 -29.63 8.10
N ARG A 401 72.08 -28.75 7.12
CA ARG A 401 71.21 -28.85 5.90
C ARG A 401 69.68 -28.82 6.20
N PRO A 402 68.79 -28.40 5.25
CA PRO A 402 68.93 -27.47 4.10
C PRO A 402 67.76 -26.46 3.87
N HIS A 403 68.08 -25.40 3.09
CA HIS A 403 67.33 -24.71 2.00
C HIS A 403 65.86 -24.25 2.16
N ALA A 404 65.37 -23.16 1.54
CA ALA A 404 65.83 -22.01 0.73
C ALA A 404 64.52 -21.20 0.46
N GLY A 405 64.44 -19.88 0.26
CA GLY A 405 65.41 -18.87 -0.14
C GLY A 405 65.25 -18.47 -1.60
N SER A 406 64.61 -17.32 -1.88
CA SER A 406 64.96 -16.36 -2.96
C SER A 406 64.09 -15.09 -2.76
N LEU A 407 64.60 -13.90 -2.39
CA LEU A 407 65.38 -12.92 -3.20
C LEU A 407 64.71 -12.63 -4.55
N GLY A 408 64.43 -11.39 -4.97
CA GLY A 408 64.65 -10.09 -4.39
C GLY A 408 64.32 -8.98 -5.40
N GLN A 409 64.16 -7.77 -4.88
CA GLN A 409 64.48 -6.47 -5.47
C GLN A 409 63.54 -5.77 -6.49
N PRO A 410 63.63 -4.41 -6.57
CA PRO A 410 62.48 -3.52 -6.71
C PRO A 410 62.53 -2.68 -7.99
N GLN A 411 61.37 -2.27 -8.51
CA GLN A 411 61.28 -1.23 -9.54
C GLN A 411 59.87 -0.58 -9.58
N GLN A 412 59.90 0.75 -9.44
CA GLN A 412 59.10 1.79 -10.11
C GLN A 412 57.67 2.18 -9.65
N PHE A 413 57.57 3.48 -9.36
CA PHE A 413 56.41 4.37 -9.43
C PHE A 413 55.77 4.40 -10.83
N PRO A 414 54.48 4.78 -10.97
CA PRO A 414 54.09 6.19 -11.09
C PRO A 414 52.94 6.56 -10.12
N HIS A 415 53.04 7.66 -9.37
CA HIS A 415 52.61 9.02 -9.74
C HIS A 415 51.11 9.19 -10.02
N TYR A 416 50.46 9.81 -9.03
CA TYR A 416 49.37 10.79 -9.04
C TYR A 416 48.29 10.71 -10.12
N LEU A 417 47.02 10.78 -9.68
CA LEU A 417 46.12 11.88 -10.03
C LEU A 417 44.94 11.93 -9.05
N SER A 418 44.98 12.93 -8.18
CA SER A 418 43.80 13.55 -7.60
C SER A 418 43.04 14.29 -8.70
N ALA A 419 41.71 14.25 -8.69
CA ALA A 419 40.91 15.28 -9.35
C ALA A 419 39.63 15.57 -8.53
N PRO A 420 39.36 16.86 -8.25
CA PRO A 420 38.23 17.34 -7.47
C PRO A 420 37.05 17.83 -8.35
N HIS A 421 36.08 18.43 -7.66
CA HIS A 421 34.76 18.90 -8.05
C HIS A 421 34.62 19.92 -9.22
N THR A 422 33.34 20.15 -9.58
CA THR A 422 32.69 21.35 -10.18
C THR A 422 32.78 21.59 -11.69
N GLN A 423 31.65 21.45 -12.41
CA GLN A 423 30.84 22.58 -12.93
C GLN A 423 29.54 22.11 -13.64
N PRO A 424 28.42 22.84 -13.49
CA PRO A 424 27.18 22.60 -14.23
C PRO A 424 27.11 23.44 -15.52
N SER A 425 26.57 22.84 -16.58
CA SER A 425 26.25 23.56 -17.84
C SER A 425 24.91 24.29 -17.75
N PRO A 426 24.80 25.53 -18.29
CA PRO A 426 23.56 26.30 -18.22
C PRO A 426 22.83 26.43 -19.59
N TYR A 427 21.51 26.71 -19.48
CA TYR A 427 20.57 27.23 -20.49
C TYR A 427 20.14 26.36 -21.69
N GLN A 428 18.82 26.13 -21.81
CA GLN A 428 17.96 26.84 -22.79
C GLN A 428 16.48 26.84 -22.35
N ARG A 429 15.91 28.04 -22.23
CA ARG A 429 14.46 28.31 -22.22
C ARG A 429 14.04 28.68 -23.64
N PRO A 430 12.80 28.40 -24.03
CA PRO A 430 12.05 29.32 -24.88
C PRO A 430 11.03 30.11 -24.06
N VAL A 431 11.16 31.43 -24.14
CA VAL A 431 10.15 32.43 -23.79
C VAL A 431 9.34 32.69 -25.07
N SER A 432 8.01 32.67 -24.99
CA SER A 432 7.12 33.36 -25.94
C SER A 432 5.73 33.54 -25.32
N THR A 433 5.57 34.65 -24.60
CA THR A 433 4.29 35.37 -24.48
C THR A 433 4.29 36.49 -25.52
N PRO A 434 3.16 36.80 -26.16
CA PRO A 434 2.82 38.18 -26.43
C PRO A 434 1.65 38.63 -25.56
N VAL A 435 1.93 39.69 -24.81
CA VAL A 435 0.97 40.64 -24.25
C VAL A 435 0.30 41.37 -25.40
N SER A 436 -1.04 41.39 -25.43
CA SER A 436 -1.81 42.43 -26.11
C SER A 436 -2.52 43.31 -25.09
N GLN A 437 -2.36 44.60 -25.34
CA GLN A 437 -2.81 45.76 -24.59
C GLN A 437 -4.33 45.93 -24.59
N GLN A 438 -4.83 46.32 -23.42
CA GLN A 438 -5.71 47.48 -23.18
C GLN A 438 -6.76 47.84 -24.25
N GLY A 439 -8.02 47.70 -23.85
CA GLY A 439 -9.14 48.48 -24.35
C GLY A 439 -10.19 48.59 -23.24
N GLY A 440 -10.25 49.73 -22.58
CA GLY A 440 -11.21 50.00 -21.50
C GLY A 440 -12.46 50.72 -21.98
N ARG A 441 -13.55 50.45 -21.24
CA ARG A 441 -14.75 51.29 -20.97
C ARG A 441 -15.82 51.43 -22.08
N PRO A 442 -17.05 51.91 -21.75
CA PRO A 442 -17.96 51.47 -20.68
C PRO A 442 -19.46 51.46 -21.08
N SER A 443 -20.32 50.98 -20.18
CA SER A 443 -21.72 51.42 -19.93
C SER A 443 -22.83 51.12 -20.97
N GLN A 444 -23.88 50.43 -20.52
CA GLN A 444 -25.29 50.90 -20.46
C GLN A 444 -26.17 49.79 -19.85
N ASN A 445 -26.83 50.02 -18.71
CA ASN A 445 -28.27 50.36 -18.60
C ASN A 445 -29.14 49.48 -19.52
N GLY A 446 -30.03 48.62 -19.03
CA GLY A 446 -31.05 48.85 -18.02
C GLY A 446 -32.08 47.69 -18.03
N PRO A 447 -33.27 47.86 -17.43
CA PRO A 447 -33.82 46.87 -16.50
C PRO A 447 -35.18 46.26 -16.93
N SER A 448 -35.75 45.44 -16.03
CA SER A 448 -37.21 45.29 -15.77
C SER A 448 -37.90 44.01 -16.32
N PRO A 449 -39.13 43.66 -15.85
CA PRO A 449 -39.36 42.75 -14.71
C PRO A 449 -40.61 41.83 -14.93
N TYR A 450 -41.20 41.32 -13.82
CA TYR A 450 -42.52 40.66 -13.67
C TYR A 450 -42.56 39.16 -14.04
N LEU A 451 -43.12 38.25 -13.22
CA LEU A 451 -44.45 38.24 -12.60
C LEU A 451 -44.53 37.43 -11.28
N GLN A 452 -45.51 37.82 -10.47
CA GLN A 452 -45.89 37.39 -9.12
C GLN A 452 -46.88 36.20 -9.09
N ALA A 453 -46.72 35.33 -8.07
CA ALA A 453 -47.74 34.81 -7.11
C ALA A 453 -48.92 33.91 -7.61
N PRO A 454 -49.84 33.39 -6.74
CA PRO A 454 -49.79 32.90 -5.33
C PRO A 454 -50.57 31.57 -5.06
N GLY A 455 -50.61 31.11 -3.79
CA GLY A 455 -51.71 30.29 -3.20
C GLY A 455 -51.28 28.91 -2.66
N ASN A 456 -51.15 28.57 -1.36
CA ASN A 456 -51.98 28.65 -0.14
C ASN A 456 -52.99 27.48 0.04
N ALA A 457 -52.86 26.71 1.15
CA ALA A 457 -53.89 25.98 1.96
C ALA A 457 -53.29 24.72 2.66
N THR A 458 -52.93 24.76 3.95
CA THR A 458 -53.68 24.42 5.21
C THR A 458 -53.76 22.94 5.63
N ALA A 459 -53.37 22.70 6.91
CA ALA A 459 -53.97 21.80 7.94
C ALA A 459 -54.04 20.28 7.65
N SER A 460 -53.93 19.32 8.58
CA SER A 460 -53.77 19.23 10.03
C SER A 460 -53.57 17.73 10.38
N HIS A 461 -52.93 17.47 11.53
CA HIS A 461 -53.24 16.45 12.56
C HIS A 461 -52.07 15.62 13.10
N SER A 462 -52.03 15.68 14.43
CA SER A 462 -51.21 15.09 15.47
C SER A 462 -51.68 13.70 15.94
N GLY A 463 -50.77 12.93 16.54
CA GLY A 463 -51.04 11.78 17.44
C GLY A 463 -50.06 10.64 17.17
N PHE A 464 -48.98 10.36 17.91
CA PHE A 464 -48.72 10.31 19.37
C PHE A 464 -49.42 9.13 20.10
N PHE A 465 -48.67 8.02 20.18
CA PHE A 465 -48.65 6.90 21.16
C PHE A 465 -49.90 6.07 21.54
N GLY A 466 -49.68 4.75 21.61
CA GLY A 466 -50.51 3.73 22.30
C GLY A 466 -50.49 2.39 21.53
N LEU A 467 -49.49 1.52 21.61
CA LEU A 467 -49.17 0.60 22.73
C LEU A 467 -50.41 -0.07 23.35
N VAL A 468 -50.75 -1.29 22.91
CA VAL A 468 -51.12 -2.50 23.70
C VAL A 468 -51.17 -3.64 22.64
N GLY A 469 -50.26 -4.60 22.57
CA GLY A 469 -49.89 -5.53 23.63
C GLY A 469 -50.80 -6.76 23.60
N LYS A 470 -50.48 -7.79 22.80
CA LYS A 470 -50.98 -9.15 23.05
C LYS A 470 -50.02 -10.21 22.51
N LYS A 471 -49.36 -10.86 23.49
CA LYS A 471 -48.61 -12.11 23.37
C LYS A 471 -49.55 -13.22 22.88
N VAL A 472 -49.11 -14.04 21.94
CA VAL A 472 -49.71 -15.37 21.70
C VAL A 472 -48.61 -16.42 21.77
N GLN A 473 -48.91 -17.44 22.55
CA GLN A 473 -48.02 -18.49 22.99
C GLN A 473 -47.75 -19.54 21.91
N LYS A 474 -46.56 -20.16 22.06
CA LYS A 474 -46.21 -21.50 21.58
C LYS A 474 -47.33 -22.52 21.84
N LYS A 475 -47.63 -23.34 20.82
CA LYS A 475 -47.97 -24.75 21.01
C LYS A 475 -47.21 -25.62 20.01
N ARG A 476 -46.63 -26.68 20.57
CA ARG A 476 -46.06 -27.87 19.90
C ARG A 476 -47.17 -28.70 19.24
N SER A 477 -46.83 -29.44 18.17
CA SER A 477 -47.22 -30.83 17.85
C SER A 477 -46.72 -31.11 16.41
N VAL A 478 -45.79 -32.02 16.08
CA VAL A 478 -45.73 -33.50 16.19
C VAL A 478 -46.60 -34.22 15.13
N PHE A 479 -45.91 -35.04 14.28
CA PHE A 479 -46.34 -36.09 13.31
C PHE A 479 -47.37 -35.65 12.24
N PHE A 480 -47.29 -36.02 10.95
CA PHE A 480 -46.71 -37.16 10.22
C PHE A 480 -45.87 -36.70 9.02
#